data_AF-A0A0F9G3I2-F1
#
_entry.id   AF-A0A0F9G3I2-F1
#
_cell.length_a   1.000
_cell.length_b   1.000
_cell.length_c   1.000
_cell.angle_alpha   90.00
_cell.angle_beta   90.00
_cell.angle_gamma   90.00
#
_symmetry.space_group_name_H-M   'P 1'
#
loop_
_entity.id
_entity.type
_entity.pdbx_description
1 polymer ?
#
loop_
_entity_poly.entity_id
_entity_poly.type
_entity_poly.pdbx_seq_one_letter_code
_entity_poly.pdbx_strand_id
1 'polypeptide(L)'
;MLDWPAFGNALWRVSDKLGIRPEWQLPVISLETAGTFDPAITNPGGCVGLNQLCPSAYSRYVNVPVDEYRSWTASRQLSGPVFNYWRDATAAYGPIRSATKLMISQLGHGILKRAQTLNSVVFSSPSNTYAANSGFDRTKKGYITVQDLANALAPRARSKAVREALGRAYAMRPSERPYNPVYGTDFGFAEAGLELLRPPIQSPSPSVGKFFTAISVLALTAGAGYGAYRARSIARRA
;
A
#
# COMPACT_ATOMS: atom_id res chain seq x y z
N MET A 1 0.40 -7.66 -13.24
CA MET A 1 0.26 -8.94 -12.52
C MET A 1 1.57 -9.26 -11.82
N LEU A 2 1.54 -9.91 -10.65
CA LEU A 2 2.75 -10.29 -9.90
C LEU A 2 3.52 -11.41 -10.62
N ASP A 3 4.78 -11.16 -10.95
CA ASP A 3 5.68 -12.06 -11.65
C ASP A 3 6.37 -13.04 -10.69
N TRP A 4 5.66 -14.10 -10.31
CA TRP A 4 6.20 -15.17 -9.47
C TRP A 4 7.14 -16.10 -10.26
N PRO A 5 8.23 -16.64 -9.65
CA PRO A 5 8.64 -16.49 -8.25
C PRO A 5 9.47 -15.22 -7.96
N ALA A 6 9.84 -14.45 -8.99
CA ALA A 6 10.73 -13.29 -8.85
C ALA A 6 10.19 -12.24 -7.87
N PHE A 7 8.87 -11.99 -7.87
CA PHE A 7 8.24 -11.08 -6.92
C PHE A 7 8.37 -11.55 -5.46
N GLY A 8 8.26 -12.86 -5.21
CA GLY A 8 8.49 -13.46 -3.90
C GLY A 8 9.93 -13.29 -3.40
N ASN A 9 10.90 -13.50 -4.28
CA ASN A 9 12.31 -13.24 -3.97
C ASN A 9 12.57 -11.76 -3.67
N ALA A 10 11.89 -10.85 -4.39
CA ALA A 10 11.99 -9.41 -4.14
C ALA A 10 11.41 -9.01 -2.77
N LEU A 11 10.23 -9.53 -2.41
CA LEU A 11 9.62 -9.32 -1.08
C LEU A 11 10.56 -9.77 0.04
N TRP A 12 11.13 -10.96 -0.10
CA TRP A 12 12.05 -11.50 0.90
C TRP A 12 13.40 -10.78 0.93
N ARG A 13 13.91 -10.30 -0.21
CA ARG A 13 15.10 -9.44 -0.23
C ARG A 13 14.88 -8.14 0.54
N VAL A 14 13.72 -7.51 0.40
CA VAL A 14 13.34 -6.33 1.21
C VAL A 14 13.33 -6.71 2.70
N SER A 15 12.73 -7.84 3.06
CA SER A 15 12.70 -8.33 4.44
C SER A 15 14.10 -8.57 5.01
N ASP A 16 14.97 -9.25 4.27
CA ASP A 16 16.31 -9.63 4.75
C ASP A 16 17.22 -8.42 4.92
N LYS A 17 17.10 -7.42 4.05
CA LYS A 17 18.00 -6.25 4.06
C LYS A 17 17.49 -5.11 4.92
N LEU A 18 16.18 -4.91 4.99
CA LEU A 18 15.56 -3.74 5.64
C LEU A 18 14.73 -4.13 6.86
N GLY A 19 14.50 -5.42 7.11
CA GLY A 19 13.61 -5.92 8.16
C GLY A 19 12.12 -5.72 7.85
N ILE A 20 11.74 -5.23 6.67
CA ILE A 20 10.35 -4.95 6.31
C ILE A 20 9.70 -6.23 5.75
N ARG A 21 8.83 -6.88 6.52
CA ARG A 21 8.28 -8.21 6.18
C ARG A 21 7.19 -8.17 5.09
N PRO A 22 6.95 -9.28 4.35
CA PRO A 22 5.95 -9.32 3.28
C PRO A 22 4.54 -8.89 3.69
N GLU A 23 4.12 -9.23 4.91
CA GLU A 23 2.82 -8.85 5.50
C GLU A 23 2.68 -7.36 5.78
N TRP A 24 3.78 -6.61 5.77
CA TRP A 24 3.78 -5.14 5.87
C TRP A 24 3.86 -4.49 4.49
N GLN A 25 4.60 -5.09 3.56
CA GLN A 25 4.76 -4.60 2.18
C GLN A 25 3.47 -4.71 1.37
N LEU A 26 2.82 -5.89 1.40
CA LEU A 26 1.70 -6.20 0.50
C LEU A 26 0.45 -5.36 0.75
N PRO A 27 0.02 -5.05 2.00
CA PRO A 27 -1.11 -4.15 2.22
C PRO A 27 -0.86 -2.73 1.70
N VAL A 28 0.38 -2.22 1.81
CA VAL A 28 0.75 -0.89 1.30
C VAL A 28 0.72 -0.88 -0.21
N ILE A 29 1.39 -1.84 -0.87
CA ILE A 29 1.36 -1.95 -2.35
C ILE A 29 -0.09 -2.13 -2.83
N SER A 30 -0.88 -2.97 -2.16
CA SER A 30 -2.29 -3.14 -2.48
C SER A 30 -3.10 -1.84 -2.32
N LEU A 31 -2.77 -0.98 -1.37
CA LEU A 31 -3.45 0.30 -1.20
C LEU A 31 -3.07 1.26 -2.33
N GLU A 32 -1.77 1.39 -2.59
CA GLU A 32 -1.17 2.27 -3.61
C GLU A 32 -1.63 1.91 -5.03
N THR A 33 -1.80 0.63 -5.34
CA THR A 33 -2.27 0.18 -6.67
C THR A 33 -3.77 -0.12 -6.70
N ALA A 34 -4.57 0.38 -5.74
CA ALA A 34 -6.01 0.10 -5.63
C ALA A 34 -6.40 -1.40 -5.62
N GLY A 35 -5.47 -2.30 -5.27
CA GLY A 35 -5.65 -3.75 -5.17
C GLY A 35 -5.21 -4.53 -6.41
N THR A 36 -4.75 -3.87 -7.47
CA THR A 36 -4.41 -4.54 -8.74
C THR A 36 -3.02 -5.18 -8.75
N PHE A 37 -2.10 -4.70 -7.90
CA PHE A 37 -0.67 -5.02 -7.99
C PHE A 37 -0.10 -4.80 -9.41
N ASP A 38 -0.64 -3.82 -10.13
CA ASP A 38 -0.20 -3.48 -11.48
C ASP A 38 0.99 -2.52 -11.43
N PRO A 39 2.19 -2.93 -11.87
CA PRO A 39 3.36 -2.04 -11.92
C PRO A 39 3.24 -0.93 -12.97
N ALA A 40 2.28 -1.01 -13.91
CA ALA A 40 2.09 0.01 -14.95
C ALA A 40 1.12 1.12 -14.54
N ILE A 41 0.49 1.02 -13.37
CA ILE A 41 -0.60 1.91 -12.94
C ILE A 41 -0.08 3.32 -12.64
N THR A 42 -0.82 4.31 -13.12
CA THR A 42 -0.57 5.73 -12.90
C THR A 42 -1.83 6.38 -12.34
N ASN A 43 -1.70 7.15 -11.26
CA ASN A 43 -2.82 7.92 -10.72
C ASN A 43 -2.94 9.31 -11.38
N PRO A 44 -4.06 10.04 -11.19
CA PRO A 44 -4.24 11.38 -11.76
C PRO A 44 -3.21 12.43 -11.29
N GLY A 45 -2.51 12.19 -10.18
CA GLY A 45 -1.41 13.02 -9.68
C GLY A 45 -0.07 12.73 -10.35
N GLY A 46 -0.01 11.80 -11.31
CA GLY A 46 1.21 11.43 -12.02
C GLY A 46 2.14 10.50 -11.22
N CYS A 47 1.65 9.88 -10.15
CA CYS A 47 2.42 8.90 -9.39
C CYS A 47 2.29 7.52 -10.04
N VAL A 48 3.40 6.76 -10.10
CA VAL A 48 3.51 5.58 -10.96
C VAL A 48 4.04 4.34 -10.22
N GLY A 49 3.53 3.17 -10.59
CA GLY A 49 4.08 1.86 -10.20
C GLY A 49 3.62 1.35 -8.84
N LEU A 50 4.27 0.28 -8.36
CA LEU A 50 3.81 -0.46 -7.18
C LEU A 50 3.67 0.37 -5.91
N ASN A 51 4.56 1.35 -5.71
CA ASN A 51 4.52 2.24 -4.56
C ASN A 51 4.03 3.65 -4.94
N GLN A 52 3.52 3.86 -6.16
CA GLN A 52 3.07 5.17 -6.64
C GLN A 52 4.10 6.27 -6.37
N LEU A 53 5.31 6.15 -6.93
CA LEU A 53 6.31 7.22 -6.86
C LEU A 53 5.79 8.45 -7.59
N CYS A 54 5.47 9.51 -6.85
CA CYS A 54 5.08 10.81 -7.39
C CYS A 54 6.29 11.54 -8.00
N PRO A 55 6.09 12.54 -8.89
CA PRO A 55 7.17 13.11 -9.70
C PRO A 55 8.44 13.55 -8.93
N SER A 56 8.29 14.12 -7.74
CA SER A 56 9.43 14.55 -6.90
C SER A 56 10.27 13.40 -6.36
N ALA A 57 9.65 12.26 -6.06
CA ALA A 57 10.34 11.05 -5.63
C ALA A 57 10.82 10.24 -6.84
N TYR A 58 10.03 10.20 -7.92
CA TYR A 58 10.35 9.46 -9.13
C TYR A 58 11.73 9.83 -9.67
N SER A 59 12.00 11.13 -9.85
CA SER A 59 13.28 11.62 -10.39
C SER A 59 14.50 11.30 -9.51
N ARG A 60 14.29 10.99 -8.22
CA ARG A 60 15.35 10.61 -7.28
C ARG A 60 15.69 9.12 -7.34
N TYR A 61 14.70 8.26 -7.61
CA TYR A 61 14.87 6.80 -7.50
C TYR A 61 14.79 6.07 -8.82
N VAL A 62 14.32 6.72 -9.88
CA VAL A 62 14.14 6.16 -11.22
C VAL A 62 14.87 7.03 -12.24
N ASN A 63 15.79 6.43 -12.98
CA ASN A 63 16.64 7.10 -13.96
C ASN A 63 16.26 6.78 -15.42
N VAL A 64 15.00 6.36 -15.63
CA VAL A 64 14.44 6.04 -16.95
C VAL A 64 13.11 6.79 -17.16
N PRO A 65 12.70 7.02 -18.42
CA PRO A 65 11.39 7.61 -18.72
C PRO A 65 10.23 6.83 -18.09
N VAL A 66 9.12 7.51 -17.80
CA VAL A 66 7.94 6.92 -17.16
C VAL A 66 7.39 5.72 -17.94
N ASP A 67 7.34 5.80 -19.27
CA ASP A 67 6.84 4.69 -20.10
C ASP A 67 7.74 3.45 -20.03
N GLU A 68 9.05 3.64 -19.90
CA GLU A 68 9.97 2.54 -19.67
C GLU A 68 9.73 1.93 -18.28
N TYR A 69 9.63 2.75 -17.22
CA TYR A 69 9.39 2.25 -15.87
C TYR A 69 8.06 1.49 -15.73
N ARG A 70 7.02 1.92 -16.44
CA ARG A 70 5.71 1.24 -16.48
C ARG A 70 5.77 -0.11 -17.18
N SER A 71 6.76 -0.34 -18.05
CA SER A 71 7.00 -1.64 -18.67
C SER A 71 7.72 -2.63 -17.74
N TRP A 72 8.28 -2.17 -16.62
CA TRP A 72 9.00 -3.03 -15.70
C TRP A 72 8.06 -3.97 -14.97
N THR A 73 8.55 -5.18 -14.68
CA THR A 73 7.82 -6.14 -13.86
C THR A 73 7.71 -5.67 -12.41
N ALA A 74 6.75 -6.23 -11.67
CA ALA A 74 6.54 -5.92 -10.26
C ALA A 74 7.81 -6.23 -9.44
N SER A 75 8.48 -7.36 -9.69
CA SER A 75 9.72 -7.73 -8.99
C SER A 75 10.87 -6.76 -9.26
N ARG A 76 10.98 -6.22 -10.48
CA ARG A 76 12.01 -5.24 -10.86
C ARG A 76 11.77 -3.89 -10.19
N GLN A 77 10.52 -3.41 -10.16
CA GLN A 77 10.18 -2.19 -9.41
C GLN A 77 10.44 -2.37 -7.92
N LEU A 78 9.99 -3.49 -7.34
CA LEU A 78 10.17 -3.79 -5.92
C LEU A 78 11.65 -3.89 -5.52
N SER A 79 12.47 -4.59 -6.32
CA SER A 79 13.90 -4.79 -6.04
C SER A 79 14.77 -3.56 -6.33
N GLY A 80 14.31 -2.63 -7.16
CA GLY A 80 15.07 -1.45 -7.54
C GLY A 80 14.55 -0.19 -6.82
N PRO A 81 13.78 0.67 -7.49
CA PRO A 81 13.36 1.97 -6.94
C PRO A 81 12.59 1.89 -5.62
N VAL A 82 11.67 0.92 -5.47
CA VAL A 82 10.88 0.77 -4.22
C VAL A 82 11.80 0.38 -3.06
N PHE A 83 12.69 -0.60 -3.27
CA PHE A 83 13.70 -0.99 -2.29
C PHE A 83 14.56 0.21 -1.87
N ASN A 84 15.05 1.00 -2.82
CA ASN A 84 15.90 2.17 -2.53
C ASN A 84 15.14 3.24 -1.75
N TYR A 85 13.87 3.49 -2.09
CA TYR A 85 13.00 4.40 -1.36
C TYR A 85 12.85 3.97 0.11
N TRP A 86 12.45 2.72 0.36
CA TRP A 86 12.30 2.21 1.73
C TRP A 86 13.62 2.09 2.48
N ARG A 87 14.73 1.77 1.80
CA ARG A 87 16.07 1.77 2.40
C ARG A 87 16.40 3.16 2.95
N ASP A 88 16.24 4.21 2.16
CA ASP A 88 16.51 5.58 2.57
C ASP A 88 15.61 5.99 3.76
N ALA A 89 14.36 5.53 3.81
CA ALA A 89 13.49 5.73 4.97
C ALA A 89 14.05 5.04 6.22
N THR A 90 14.41 3.76 6.13
CA THR A 90 14.95 3.00 7.28
C THR A 90 16.28 3.54 7.77
N ALA A 91 17.15 4.00 6.87
CA ALA A 91 18.45 4.57 7.22
C ALA A 91 18.31 5.89 7.97
N ALA A 92 17.35 6.73 7.59
CA ALA A 92 17.18 8.06 8.17
C ALA A 92 16.25 8.09 9.41
N TYR A 93 15.32 7.13 9.54
CA TYR A 93 14.26 7.17 10.55
C TYR A 93 14.13 5.87 11.37
N GLY A 94 15.03 4.91 11.17
CA GLY A 94 15.07 3.66 11.92
C GLY A 94 14.14 2.57 11.37
N PRO A 95 14.05 1.42 12.07
CA PRO A 95 13.31 0.26 11.59
C PRO A 95 11.82 0.55 11.33
N ILE A 96 11.29 -0.06 10.27
CA ILE A 96 9.87 -0.07 9.92
C ILE A 96 9.36 -1.50 10.13
N ARG A 97 8.49 -1.68 11.14
CA ARG A 97 8.02 -2.99 11.60
C ARG A 97 6.49 -3.11 11.59
N SER A 98 5.84 -2.51 10.60
CA SER A 98 4.38 -2.50 10.42
C SER A 98 3.99 -1.97 9.03
N ALA A 99 2.84 -2.37 8.48
CA ALA A 99 2.32 -1.73 7.26
C ALA A 99 1.97 -0.25 7.52
N THR A 100 1.47 0.08 8.71
CA THR A 100 1.11 1.46 9.06
C THR A 100 2.32 2.39 9.01
N LYS A 101 3.45 2.01 9.61
CA LYS A 101 4.66 2.83 9.56
C LYS A 101 5.28 2.85 8.16
N LEU A 102 5.17 1.75 7.41
CA LEU A 102 5.56 1.73 6.00
C LEU A 102 4.71 2.71 5.17
N MET A 103 3.40 2.76 5.39
CA MET A 103 2.52 3.73 4.74
C MET A 103 2.86 5.17 5.12
N ILE A 104 3.22 5.44 6.39
CA ILE A 104 3.72 6.77 6.78
C ILE A 104 4.97 7.14 5.98
N SER A 105 5.90 6.20 5.82
CA SER A 105 7.09 6.42 5.00
C SER A 105 6.72 6.72 3.55
N GLN A 106 5.71 6.04 3.01
CA GLN A 106 5.24 6.19 1.64
C GLN A 106 4.61 7.57 1.37
N LEU A 107 3.91 8.13 2.36
CA LEU A 107 3.38 9.50 2.30
C LEU A 107 4.49 10.57 2.43
N GLY A 108 5.68 10.17 2.87
CA GLY A 108 6.87 11.00 2.94
C GLY A 108 7.73 10.68 4.15
N HIS A 109 9.02 10.42 3.93
CA HIS A 109 9.94 9.99 4.99
C HIS A 109 9.98 10.95 6.20
N GLY A 110 9.92 12.26 5.97
CA GLY A 110 9.97 13.27 7.03
C GLY A 110 8.81 13.18 8.05
N ILE A 111 7.70 12.56 7.68
CA ILE A 111 6.54 12.35 8.56
C ILE A 111 6.89 11.37 9.69
N LEU A 112 7.78 10.41 9.42
CA LEU A 112 8.23 9.42 10.40
C LEU A 112 8.84 10.04 11.66
N LYS A 113 9.36 11.28 11.61
CA LYS A 113 9.86 11.99 12.81
C LYS A 113 8.76 12.29 13.83
N ARG A 114 7.55 12.64 13.36
CA ARG A 114 6.46 13.14 14.23
C ARG A 114 5.29 12.16 14.39
N ALA A 115 5.13 11.21 13.47
CA ALA A 115 4.03 10.25 13.48
C ALA A 115 4.38 8.98 14.27
N GLN A 116 4.62 9.12 15.58
CA GLN A 116 5.13 8.06 16.45
C GLN A 116 4.03 7.20 17.11
N THR A 117 2.82 7.75 17.27
CA THR A 117 1.72 7.09 17.99
C THR A 117 0.48 7.03 17.10
N LEU A 118 -0.47 6.15 17.45
CA LEU A 118 -1.73 6.01 16.70
C LEU A 118 -2.52 7.33 16.61
N ASN A 119 -2.40 8.19 17.62
CA ASN A 119 -3.07 9.49 17.67
C ASN A 119 -2.28 10.62 17.00
N SER A 120 -1.04 10.37 16.57
CA SER A 120 -0.23 11.39 15.91
C SER A 120 -0.89 11.83 14.60
N VAL A 121 -1.02 13.15 14.43
CA VAL A 121 -1.55 13.74 13.20
C VAL A 121 -0.49 13.67 12.10
N VAL A 122 -0.90 13.13 10.94
CA VAL A 122 -0.11 13.01 9.71
C VAL A 122 -0.32 14.24 8.82
N PHE A 123 -1.56 14.62 8.54
CA PHE A 123 -1.89 15.84 7.79
C PHE A 123 -3.13 16.52 8.37
N SER A 124 -3.21 17.84 8.21
CA SER A 124 -4.37 18.65 8.63
C SER A 124 -4.85 19.53 7.50
N SER A 125 -6.17 19.74 7.44
CA SER A 125 -6.77 20.81 6.64
C SER A 125 -6.27 22.18 7.11
N PRO A 126 -6.08 23.18 6.22
CA PRO A 126 -6.37 23.18 4.78
C PRO A 126 -5.15 22.86 3.89
N SER A 127 -4.20 22.05 4.35
CA SER A 127 -2.98 21.79 3.57
C SER A 127 -3.24 21.03 2.26
N ASN A 128 -2.43 21.31 1.22
CA ASN A 128 -2.48 20.57 -0.05
C ASN A 128 -2.23 19.07 0.14
N THR A 129 -1.38 18.70 1.09
CA THR A 129 -1.12 17.29 1.43
C THR A 129 -2.32 16.63 2.08
N TYR A 130 -3.07 17.33 2.93
CA TYR A 130 -4.36 16.85 3.41
C TYR A 130 -5.35 16.69 2.25
N ALA A 131 -5.51 17.69 1.37
CA ALA A 131 -6.45 17.62 0.26
C ALA A 131 -6.20 16.39 -0.63
N ALA A 132 -4.93 16.12 -0.99
CA ALA A 132 -4.53 14.96 -1.78
C ALA A 132 -4.80 13.61 -1.10
N ASN A 133 -4.80 13.58 0.23
CA ASN A 133 -4.91 12.37 1.06
C ASN A 133 -6.22 12.30 1.86
N SER A 134 -7.18 13.19 1.59
CA SER A 134 -8.39 13.39 2.38
C SER A 134 -9.27 12.14 2.48
N GLY A 135 -9.12 11.19 1.54
CA GLY A 135 -9.76 9.88 1.60
C GLY A 135 -9.42 9.05 2.84
N PHE A 136 -8.32 9.36 3.55
CA PHE A 136 -8.02 8.74 4.84
C PHE A 136 -8.85 9.31 6.00
N ASP A 137 -9.31 10.56 5.94
CA ASP A 137 -10.17 11.16 6.97
C ASP A 137 -11.65 10.82 6.74
N ARG A 138 -12.01 9.55 6.95
CA ARG A 138 -13.38 9.05 6.73
C ARG A 138 -14.44 9.76 7.57
N THR A 139 -14.04 10.25 8.75
CA THR A 139 -14.91 10.97 9.69
C THR A 139 -15.02 12.46 9.37
N LYS A 140 -14.25 12.97 8.40
CA LYS A 140 -14.20 14.39 8.01
C LYS A 140 -13.94 15.34 9.19
N LYS A 141 -13.05 14.94 10.11
CA LYS A 141 -12.66 15.73 11.29
C LYS A 141 -11.66 16.85 10.96
N GLY A 142 -11.17 16.90 9.73
CA GLY A 142 -10.23 17.92 9.25
C GLY A 142 -8.76 17.56 9.45
N TYR A 143 -8.47 16.33 9.85
CA TYR A 143 -7.11 15.82 10.00
C TYR A 143 -7.05 14.29 9.85
N ILE A 144 -5.88 13.82 9.44
CA ILE A 144 -5.55 12.40 9.24
C ILE A 144 -4.57 12.00 10.33
N THR A 145 -4.87 10.94 11.06
CA THR A 145 -4.02 10.35 12.09
C THR A 145 -3.32 9.09 11.59
N VAL A 146 -2.34 8.59 12.35
CA VAL A 146 -1.76 7.27 12.13
C VAL A 146 -2.83 6.16 12.22
N GLN A 147 -3.80 6.28 13.14
CA GLN A 147 -4.92 5.34 13.24
C GLN A 147 -5.80 5.34 11.97
N ASP A 148 -6.00 6.49 11.33
CA ASP A 148 -6.75 6.55 10.07
C ASP A 148 -6.03 5.77 8.95
N LEU A 149 -4.70 5.85 8.89
CA LEU A 149 -3.89 5.05 7.97
C LEU A 149 -4.00 3.56 8.29
N ALA A 150 -3.91 3.18 9.56
CA ALA A 150 -4.09 1.80 10.01
C ALA A 150 -5.47 1.23 9.60
N ASN A 151 -6.53 2.03 9.78
CA ASN A 151 -7.89 1.69 9.39
C ASN A 151 -8.04 1.49 7.87
N ALA A 152 -7.29 2.24 7.06
CA ALA A 152 -7.28 2.08 5.61
C ALA A 152 -6.53 0.81 5.16
N LEU A 153 -5.48 0.42 5.88
CA LEU A 153 -4.68 -0.78 5.58
C LEU A 153 -5.35 -2.08 6.05
N ALA A 154 -6.10 -2.06 7.15
CA ALA A 154 -6.77 -3.24 7.69
C ALA A 154 -7.61 -4.03 6.66
N PRO A 155 -8.51 -3.41 5.87
CA PRO A 155 -9.25 -4.15 4.83
C PRO A 155 -8.34 -4.63 3.69
N ARG A 156 -7.24 -3.90 3.37
CA ARG A 156 -6.27 -4.33 2.35
C ARG A 156 -5.54 -5.60 2.79
N ALA A 157 -5.07 -5.63 4.04
CA ALA A 157 -4.41 -6.79 4.64
C ALA A 157 -5.27 -8.06 4.63
N ARG A 158 -6.60 -7.91 4.74
CA ARG A 158 -7.57 -9.02 4.70
C ARG A 158 -8.03 -9.40 3.29
N SER A 159 -7.68 -8.60 2.28
CA SER A 159 -8.14 -8.82 0.91
C SER A 159 -7.66 -10.17 0.38
N LYS A 160 -8.47 -10.80 -0.49
CA LYS A 160 -8.12 -12.08 -1.11
C LYS A 160 -6.76 -12.01 -1.82
N ALA A 161 -6.52 -10.95 -2.59
CA ALA A 161 -5.27 -10.77 -3.34
C ALA A 161 -4.04 -10.69 -2.42
N VAL A 162 -4.11 -9.94 -1.31
CA VAL A 162 -3.00 -9.88 -0.32
C VAL A 162 -2.79 -11.24 0.35
N ARG A 163 -3.86 -11.93 0.76
CA ARG A 163 -3.74 -13.25 1.42
C ARG A 163 -3.14 -14.31 0.49
N GLU A 164 -3.53 -14.32 -0.78
CA GLU A 164 -2.97 -15.23 -1.79
C GLU A 164 -1.48 -14.93 -2.04
N ALA A 165 -1.11 -13.66 -2.17
CA ALA A 165 0.30 -13.26 -2.32
C ALA A 165 1.13 -13.62 -1.09
N LEU A 166 0.58 -13.45 0.12
CA LEU A 166 1.23 -13.88 1.37
C LEU A 166 1.40 -15.39 1.44
N GLY A 167 0.37 -16.17 1.09
CA GLY A 167 0.46 -17.63 1.05
C GLY A 167 1.60 -18.10 0.14
N ARG A 168 1.72 -17.50 -1.05
CA ARG A 168 2.83 -17.79 -1.98
C ARG A 168 4.19 -17.39 -1.41
N ALA A 169 4.31 -16.20 -0.81
CA ALA A 169 5.56 -15.74 -0.19
C ALA A 169 6.01 -16.67 0.95
N TYR A 170 5.10 -17.04 1.86
CA TYR A 170 5.40 -17.90 3.01
C TYR A 170 5.62 -19.36 2.62
N ALA A 171 5.02 -19.85 1.53
CA ALA A 171 5.36 -21.16 0.98
C ALA A 171 6.84 -21.25 0.54
N MET A 172 7.47 -20.13 0.16
CA MET A 172 8.91 -20.07 -0.15
C MET A 172 9.80 -20.09 1.11
N ARG A 173 9.25 -19.79 2.29
CA ARG A 173 9.97 -19.77 3.59
C ARG A 173 9.11 -20.37 4.71
N PRO A 174 8.92 -21.70 4.73
CA PRO A 174 7.97 -22.36 5.63
C PRO A 174 8.32 -22.28 7.12
N SER A 175 9.56 -21.89 7.48
CA SER A 175 9.97 -21.63 8.86
C SER A 175 9.55 -20.24 9.37
N GLU A 176 9.27 -19.30 8.47
CA GLU A 176 8.87 -17.94 8.83
C GLU A 176 7.42 -17.91 9.35
N ARG A 177 7.14 -16.98 10.25
CA ARG A 177 5.80 -16.73 10.78
C ARG A 177 5.45 -15.25 10.62
N PRO A 178 4.24 -14.91 10.16
CA PRO A 178 3.86 -13.51 10.02
C PRO A 178 3.67 -12.85 11.38
N TYR A 179 3.84 -11.54 11.40
CA TYR A 179 3.40 -10.66 12.47
C TYR A 179 2.03 -10.05 12.14
N ASN A 180 1.50 -9.24 13.06
CA ASN A 180 0.34 -8.41 12.76
C ASN A 180 0.65 -7.53 11.51
N PRO A 181 -0.12 -7.64 10.41
CA PRO A 181 0.20 -6.93 9.18
C PRO A 181 0.04 -5.42 9.30
N VAL A 182 -0.92 -4.95 10.10
CA VAL A 182 -1.24 -3.52 10.20
C VAL A 182 -0.30 -2.84 11.18
N TYR A 183 -0.22 -3.38 12.40
CA TYR A 183 0.43 -2.74 13.52
C TYR A 183 1.85 -3.24 13.78
N GLY A 184 2.13 -4.49 13.41
CA GLY A 184 3.36 -5.22 13.75
C GLY A 184 3.89 -4.86 15.14
N THR A 185 5.22 -4.76 15.27
CA THR A 185 5.83 -4.43 16.58
C THR A 185 5.98 -2.94 16.82
N ASP A 186 5.73 -2.08 15.83
CA ASP A 186 5.85 -0.61 15.99
C ASP A 186 4.83 -0.05 16.98
N PHE A 187 3.66 -0.69 17.10
CA PHE A 187 2.55 -0.22 17.94
C PHE A 187 2.18 -1.20 19.06
N GLY A 188 3.10 -2.09 19.46
CA GLY A 188 2.92 -3.00 20.60
C GLY A 188 2.08 -4.25 20.33
N PHE A 189 1.76 -4.56 19.07
CA PHE A 189 0.96 -5.73 18.69
C PHE A 189 1.85 -6.85 18.11
N ALA A 190 2.57 -7.56 18.99
CA ALA A 190 3.58 -8.53 18.56
C ALA A 190 3.00 -9.78 17.87
N GLU A 191 1.75 -10.17 18.13
CA GLU A 191 1.20 -11.43 17.60
C GLU A 191 0.32 -11.23 16.36
N ALA A 192 0.55 -12.06 15.34
CA ALA A 192 -0.39 -12.26 14.26
C ALA A 192 -1.56 -13.11 14.76
N GLY A 193 -2.80 -12.66 14.54
CA GLY A 193 -3.92 -13.59 14.50
C GLY A 193 -3.70 -14.57 13.34
N LEU A 194 -3.53 -15.87 13.63
CA LEU A 194 -3.44 -16.99 12.67
C LEU A 194 -4.57 -16.99 11.62
N GLU A 195 -5.65 -16.22 11.85
CA GLU A 195 -6.78 -16.04 10.94
C GLU A 195 -6.43 -15.47 9.56
N LEU A 196 -5.37 -14.67 9.43
CA LEU A 196 -5.03 -14.02 8.15
C LEU A 196 -4.40 -14.97 7.12
N LEU A 197 -3.83 -16.09 7.56
CA LEU A 197 -3.19 -17.09 6.68
C LEU A 197 -4.04 -18.34 6.47
N ARG A 198 -5.19 -18.47 7.14
CA ARG A 198 -6.09 -19.58 6.82
C ARG A 198 -6.60 -19.35 5.38
N PRO A 199 -6.45 -20.32 4.46
CA PRO A 199 -7.20 -20.27 3.21
C PRO A 199 -8.69 -20.09 3.55
N PRO A 200 -9.49 -19.42 2.71
CA PRO A 200 -10.93 -19.50 2.88
C PRO A 200 -11.30 -20.97 3.02
N ILE A 201 -12.05 -21.32 4.07
CA ILE A 201 -12.65 -22.65 4.18
C ILE A 201 -13.34 -22.87 2.83
N GLN A 202 -12.87 -23.85 2.07
CA GLN A 202 -13.63 -24.32 0.93
C GLN A 202 -14.92 -24.86 1.53
N SER A 203 -16.00 -24.08 1.45
CA SER A 203 -17.32 -24.61 1.67
C SER A 203 -17.45 -25.84 0.77
N PRO A 204 -17.90 -27.01 1.28
CA PRO A 204 -18.13 -28.15 0.41
C PRO A 204 -19.05 -27.69 -0.72
N SER A 205 -18.65 -27.96 -1.97
CA SER A 205 -19.47 -27.65 -3.14
C SER A 205 -20.88 -28.17 -2.89
N PRO A 206 -21.92 -27.32 -2.94
CA PRO A 206 -23.28 -27.83 -2.95
C PRO A 206 -23.45 -28.63 -4.23
N SER A 207 -23.77 -29.91 -4.05
CA SER A 207 -24.20 -30.81 -5.11
C SER A 207 -25.29 -30.14 -5.95
N VAL A 208 -25.15 -30.28 -7.26
CA VAL A 208 -26.04 -29.78 -8.31
C VAL A 208 -27.51 -30.04 -7.97
N GLY A 209 -28.29 -28.96 -7.85
CA GLY A 209 -29.73 -28.97 -7.58
C GLY A 209 -30.42 -27.71 -8.09
N LYS A 210 -30.74 -27.72 -9.39
CA LYS A 210 -31.75 -26.97 -10.17
C LYS A 210 -32.72 -25.96 -9.47
N PHE A 211 -32.83 -24.76 -10.08
CA PHE A 211 -33.92 -23.73 -10.09
C PHE A 211 -34.14 -22.89 -8.79
N PHE A 212 -34.37 -21.56 -8.77
CA PHE A 212 -34.96 -20.56 -9.69
C PHE A 212 -34.29 -19.16 -9.59
N THR A 213 -34.52 -18.37 -10.64
CA THR A 213 -34.16 -16.96 -10.86
C THR A 213 -34.68 -15.97 -9.82
N ALA A 214 -33.82 -15.05 -9.36
CA ALA A 214 -34.21 -13.72 -8.92
C ALA A 214 -33.11 -12.72 -9.29
N ILE A 215 -33.41 -11.87 -10.27
CA ILE A 215 -32.58 -10.73 -10.65
C ILE A 215 -32.74 -9.67 -9.55
N SER A 216 -31.63 -9.26 -8.95
CA SER A 216 -31.56 -8.01 -8.19
C SER A 216 -30.29 -7.29 -8.62
N VAL A 217 -30.51 -6.30 -9.48
CA VAL A 217 -29.53 -5.28 -9.86
C VAL A 217 -29.28 -4.44 -8.62
N LEU A 218 -28.09 -4.52 -8.04
CA LEU A 218 -27.61 -3.51 -7.09
C LEU A 218 -26.45 -2.76 -7.73
N ALA A 219 -26.69 -1.46 -7.92
CA ALA A 219 -25.82 -0.52 -8.60
C ALA A 219 -24.48 -0.35 -7.88
N LEU A 220 -23.41 -0.41 -8.67
CA LEU A 220 -22.08 0.08 -8.34
C LEU A 220 -22.13 1.60 -8.14
N THR A 221 -22.16 2.07 -6.90
CA THR A 221 -21.71 3.43 -6.59
C THR A 221 -20.19 3.44 -6.53
N ALA A 222 -19.56 3.62 -7.70
CA ALA A 222 -18.21 4.12 -7.79
C ALA A 222 -18.20 5.56 -7.27
N GLY A 223 -17.79 5.74 -6.02
CA GLY A 223 -17.57 7.07 -5.44
C GLY A 223 -16.35 7.71 -6.05
N ALA A 224 -16.56 8.47 -7.12
CA ALA A 224 -15.64 9.44 -7.67
C ALA A 224 -15.23 10.45 -6.58
N GLY A 225 -13.93 10.64 -6.40
CA GLY A 225 -13.39 11.59 -5.45
C GLY A 225 -11.96 11.98 -5.77
N TYR A 226 -11.64 12.24 -7.04
CA TYR A 226 -10.37 12.87 -7.42
C TYR A 226 -10.58 13.80 -8.63
N GLY A 227 -10.62 15.10 -8.33
CA GLY A 227 -10.68 16.25 -9.23
C GLY A 227 -10.91 17.48 -8.34
N ALA A 228 -10.15 18.57 -8.37
CA ALA A 228 -9.41 19.17 -9.45
C ALA A 228 -8.22 19.98 -8.90
N TYR A 229 -7.14 20.07 -9.69
CA TYR A 229 -6.20 21.19 -9.60
C TYR A 229 -6.22 21.91 -10.94
N ARG A 230 -6.80 23.11 -10.97
CA ARG A 230 -6.65 24.05 -12.09
C ARG A 230 -5.35 24.82 -11.90
N ALA A 231 -4.47 24.71 -12.88
CA ALA A 231 -3.35 25.63 -13.04
C ALA A 231 -3.86 27.04 -13.38
N ARG A 232 -3.39 28.05 -12.66
CA ARG A 232 -3.30 29.43 -13.15
C ARG A 232 -1.97 30.02 -12.71
N SER A 233 -1.01 30.01 -13.62
CA SER A 233 0.05 31.01 -13.71
C SER A 233 -0.14 31.73 -15.04
N ILE A 234 -0.27 33.06 -15.01
CA ILE A 234 0.36 34.00 -15.96
C ILE A 234 -0.02 35.44 -15.55
N ALA A 235 1.04 36.24 -15.43
CA ALA A 235 1.18 37.69 -15.59
C ALA A 235 0.40 38.66 -14.70
N ARG A 236 1.14 39.33 -13.79
CA ARG A 236 1.19 40.80 -13.72
C ARG A 236 2.62 41.29 -13.42
N ARG A 237 3.31 41.76 -14.46
CA ARG A 237 4.37 42.77 -14.42
C ARG A 237 4.20 43.62 -15.69
N ALA A 238 3.53 44.74 -15.52
CA ALA A 238 3.61 46.00 -16.25
C ALA A 238 2.56 46.91 -15.61
#